data_AF-A0A3N0XDW8-F1
#
_entry.id   AF-A0A3N0XDW8-F1
#
_cell.length_a   1.000
_cell.length_b   1.000
_cell.length_c   1.000
_cell.angle_alpha   90.00
_cell.angle_beta   90.00
_cell.angle_gamma   90.00
#
_symmetry.space_group_name_H-M   'P 1'
#
loop_
_entity.id
_entity.type
_entity.pdbx_description
1 polymer ?
#
loop_
_entity_poly.entity_id
_entity_poly.type
_entity_poly.pdbx_seq_one_letter_code
_entity_poly.pdbx_strand_id
1 'polypeptide(L)' 'MNLNCGVCVSKVKSDLDNAEGICHWDVDTTNKDKIQTVKSTGITEEQVIETIQKAGFKIEPLTIK' A
#
# COMPACT_ATOMS: atom_id res chain seq x y z
N MET A 1 -17.73 -15.75 -1.57
CA MET A 1 -16.99 -15.47 -0.33
C MET A 1 -16.27 -14.14 -0.55
N ASN A 2 -16.85 -13.03 -0.12
CA ASN A 2 -16.31 -11.69 -0.39
C ASN A 2 -15.20 -11.41 0.60
N LEU A 3 -13.95 -11.50 0.12
CA LEU A 3 -12.71 -11.28 0.84
C LEU A 3 -12.56 -9.77 1.19
N ASN A 4 -13.46 -9.24 2.02
CA ASN A 4 -13.49 -7.81 2.39
C ASN A 4 -12.88 -7.50 3.78
N CYS A 5 -12.33 -8.49 4.48
CA CYS A 5 -11.80 -8.26 5.83
C CYS A 5 -10.29 -7.98 5.80
N GLY A 6 -9.85 -7.05 6.64
CA GLY A 6 -8.53 -6.39 6.69
C GLY A 6 -7.26 -7.25 6.81
N VAL A 7 -7.31 -8.53 6.51
CA VAL A 7 -6.17 -9.45 6.43
C VAL A 7 -5.20 -9.04 5.30
N CYS A 8 -5.71 -8.48 4.20
CA CYS A 8 -4.88 -7.99 3.09
C CYS A 8 -4.02 -6.78 3.47
N VAL A 9 -4.60 -5.86 4.26
CA VAL A 9 -3.96 -4.59 4.64
C VAL A 9 -2.79 -4.83 5.60
N SER A 10 -2.95 -5.74 6.57
CA SER A 10 -1.89 -6.07 7.53
C SER A 10 -0.67 -6.74 6.90
N LYS A 11 -0.83 -7.37 5.73
CA LYS A 11 0.28 -8.00 5.01
C LYS A 11 1.08 -6.95 4.26
N VAL A 12 0.41 -6.09 3.50
CA VAL A 12 1.03 -4.92 2.83
C VAL A 12 1.72 -3.99 3.83
N LYS A 13 1.12 -3.79 5.02
CA LYS A 13 1.76 -3.10 6.14
C LYS A 13 3.17 -3.62 6.41
N SER A 14 3.31 -4.94 6.58
CA SER A 14 4.59 -5.55 6.92
C SER A 14 5.61 -5.36 5.80
N ASP A 15 5.20 -5.49 4.54
CA ASP A 15 6.08 -5.28 3.39
C ASP A 15 6.52 -3.81 3.25
N LEU A 16 5.61 -2.84 3.48
CA LEU A 16 5.92 -1.41 3.44
C LEU A 16 6.81 -0.97 4.62
N ASP A 17 6.62 -1.55 5.81
CA ASP A 17 7.46 -1.29 6.98
C ASP A 17 8.91 -1.78 6.77
N ASN A 18 9.08 -2.84 5.98
CA ASN A 18 10.40 -3.36 5.58
C ASN A 18 10.98 -2.69 4.33
N ALA A 19 10.21 -1.84 3.64
CA ALA A 19 10.68 -1.18 2.43
C ALA A 19 11.58 0.02 2.79
N GLU A 20 12.86 -0.09 2.46
CA GLU A 20 13.82 1.00 2.64
C GLU A 20 13.39 2.24 1.85
N GLY A 21 13.30 3.39 2.53
CA GLY A 21 12.89 4.67 1.95
C GLY A 21 11.43 5.06 2.22
N ILE A 22 10.61 4.18 2.78
CA ILE A 22 9.28 4.54 3.30
C ILE A 22 9.41 5.15 4.68
N CYS A 23 8.98 6.41 4.84
CA CYS A 23 9.01 7.09 6.13
C CYS A 23 7.72 6.89 6.92
N HIS A 24 6.60 6.84 6.22
CA HIS A 24 5.30 6.73 6.83
C HIS A 24 4.31 6.16 5.83
N TRP A 25 3.37 5.34 6.28
CA TRP A 25 2.28 4.88 5.45
C TRP A 25 1.03 4.70 6.31
N ASP A 26 -0.13 4.96 5.71
CA ASP A 26 -1.44 4.87 6.35
C ASP A 26 -2.46 4.26 5.39
N VAL A 27 -3.44 3.56 5.95
CA VAL A 27 -4.49 2.89 5.19
C VAL A 27 -5.85 3.32 5.70
N ASP A 28 -6.58 4.00 4.84
CA ASP A 28 -7.93 4.44 5.15
C ASP A 28 -8.90 3.27 5.01
N THR A 29 -9.01 2.48 6.07
CA THR A 29 -9.97 1.37 6.15
C THR A 29 -11.40 1.83 6.35
N THR A 30 -11.61 3.12 6.65
CA THR A 30 -12.95 3.72 6.74
C THR A 30 -13.54 4.01 5.37
N ASN A 31 -12.69 4.20 4.36
CA ASN A 31 -13.07 4.35 2.98
C ASN A 31 -13.35 2.98 2.33
N LYS A 32 -14.44 2.87 1.56
CA LYS A 32 -14.77 1.65 0.81
C LYS A 32 -13.68 1.29 -0.20
N ASP A 33 -12.98 2.30 -0.73
CA ASP A 33 -11.90 2.16 -1.69
C ASP A 33 -10.56 1.80 -1.04
N LYS A 34 -10.47 1.78 0.30
CA LYS A 34 -9.27 1.41 1.07
C LYS A 34 -8.01 2.13 0.58
N ILE A 35 -8.11 3.46 0.48
CA ILE A 35 -7.03 4.33 0.00
C ILE A 35 -5.79 4.15 0.90
N GLN A 36 -4.65 3.82 0.31
CA GLN A 36 -3.36 3.83 1.02
C GLN A 36 -2.58 5.09 0.68
N THR A 37 -2.10 5.76 1.72
CA THR A 37 -1.20 6.91 1.62
C THR A 37 0.19 6.47 2.01
N VAL A 38 1.14 6.52 1.08
CA VAL A 38 2.55 6.23 1.35
C VAL A 38 3.33 7.53 1.26
N LYS A 39 4.05 7.86 2.33
CA LYS A 39 5.01 8.96 2.39
C LYS A 39 6.41 8.37 2.47
N SER A 40 7.20 8.69 1.48
CA SER A 40 8.56 8.21 1.36
C SER A 40 9.49 9.34 0.95
N THR A 41 10.73 9.25 1.41
CA THR A 41 11.79 10.17 1.01
C THR A 41 12.94 9.34 0.46
N GLY A 42 12.85 8.97 -0.82
CA GLY A 42 13.92 8.27 -1.53
C GLY A 42 13.48 7.09 -2.41
N ILE A 43 12.23 6.62 -2.30
CA ILE A 43 11.65 5.56 -3.14
C ILE A 43 10.63 6.19 -4.11
N THR A 44 10.58 5.69 -5.35
CA THR A 44 9.61 6.15 -6.35
C THR A 44 8.29 5.38 -6.23
N GLU A 45 7.21 5.93 -6.80
CA GLU A 45 5.91 5.24 -6.86
C GLU A 45 6.01 3.84 -7.49
N GLU A 46 6.80 3.68 -8.56
CA GLU A 46 7.01 2.38 -9.21
C GLU A 46 7.59 1.33 -8.25
N GLN A 47 8.58 1.71 -7.43
CA GLN A 47 9.18 0.78 -6.47
C GLN A 47 8.19 0.40 -5.35
N VAL A 48 7.33 1.33 -4.94
CA VAL A 48 6.24 1.03 -3.99
C VAL A 48 5.25 0.04 -4.62
N ILE A 49 4.86 0.26 -5.88
CA ILE A 49 3.96 -0.64 -6.62
C ILE A 49 4.58 -2.03 -6.76
N GLU A 50 5.85 -2.14 -7.15
CA GLU A 50 6.55 -3.42 -7.26
C GLU A 50 6.61 -4.17 -5.94
N THR A 51 6.86 -3.47 -4.83
CA THR A 51 6.91 -4.07 -3.49
C THR A 51 5.56 -4.68 -3.11
N ILE A 52 4.48 -3.93 -3.34
CA ILE A 52 3.11 -4.39 -3.05
C ILE A 52 2.71 -5.54 -3.99
N GLN A 53 3.11 -5.49 -5.26
CA GLN A 53 2.90 -6.57 -6.23
C GLN A 53 3.65 -7.85 -5.85
N LYS A 54 4.89 -7.74 -5.37
CA LYS A 54 5.67 -8.88 -4.85
C LYS A 54 5.02 -9.51 -3.61
N ALA A 55 4.36 -8.71 -2.78
CA ALA A 55 3.56 -9.19 -1.67
C ALA A 55 2.27 -9.93 -2.10
N GLY A 56 1.96 -9.93 -3.41
CA GLY A 56 0.79 -10.60 -4.00
C GLY A 56 -0.44 -9.71 -4.08
N PHE A 57 -0.28 -8.39 -3.96
CA PHE A 57 -1.38 -7.43 -4.00
C PHE A 57 -1.31 -6.56 -5.25
N LYS A 58 -2.48 -6.26 -5.81
CA LYS A 58 -2.59 -5.33 -6.94
C LYS A 58 -2.88 -3.94 -6.38
N ILE A 59 -2.02 -2.97 -6.71
CA ILE A 59 -2.22 -1.56 -6.37
C ILE A 59 -2.09 -0.72 -7.64
N GLU A 60 -2.87 0.36 -7.71
CA GLU A 60 -2.83 1.33 -8.79
C GLU A 60 -2.62 2.72 -8.19
N PRO A 61 -1.76 3.57 -8.79
CA PRO A 61 -1.56 4.93 -8.31
C PRO A 61 -2.86 5.73 -8.45
N LEU A 62 -3.21 6.44 -7.39
CA LEU A 62 -4.34 7.38 -7.42
C LEU A 62 -3.90 8.66 -8.11
N THR A 63 -4.12 8.72 -9.42
CA THR A 63 -4.00 9.97 -10.17
C THR A 63 -5.19 10.87 -9.83
N ILE A 64 -5.02 11.76 -8.86
CA ILE A 64 -5.95 12.88 -8.66
C ILE A 64 -5.74 13.84 -9.85
N LYS A 65 -6.69 13.87 -10.80
CA LYS A 65 -6.70 14.86 -11.88
C LYS A 65 -7.30 16.18 -11.41
#